data_AF-A0A7Y2GN78-F1
#
_entry.id   AF-A0A7Y2GN78-F1
#
_cell.length_a   1.000
_cell.length_b   1.000
_cell.length_c   1.000
_cell.angle_alpha   90.00
_cell.angle_beta   90.00
_cell.angle_gamma   90.00
#
_symmetry.space_group_name_H-M   'P 1'
#
loop_
_entity.id
_entity.type
_entity.pdbx_description
1 polymer ?
#
loop_
_entity_poly.entity_id
_entity_poly.type
_entity_poly.pdbx_seq_one_letter_code
_entity_poly.pdbx_strand_id
1 'polypeptide(L)'
;LQEGLAVLAEYLVDGLTINRMRILAGRVVAAKSIVKGADFIETFNLLRLKYKFSKSTAYYITMRIYRGGGLTKDAVYLAGLLHVMDYLKDGGNLDTLYTGKFNINHVEIIEELLHRRVLRPPTTPRFLERTKVKQRLQKVRDGLHITELLH
;
A
#
# COMPACT_ATOMS: atom_id res chain seq x y z
N LEU A 1 2.37 -3.71 6.11
CA LEU A 1 1.16 -3.22 6.77
C LEU A 1 0.98 -1.71 6.62
N GLN A 2 1.78 -0.87 7.32
CA GLN A 2 1.56 0.58 7.38
C GLN A 2 1.55 1.31 6.01
N GLU A 3 2.48 0.98 5.11
CA GLU A 3 2.46 1.56 3.75
C GLU A 3 1.19 1.15 2.96
N GLY A 4 0.69 -0.07 3.19
CA GLY A 4 -0.57 -0.54 2.59
C GLY A 4 -1.79 0.17 3.15
N LEU A 5 -1.82 0.38 4.47
CA LEU A 5 -2.86 1.17 5.15
C LEU A 5 -2.88 2.62 4.64
N ALA A 6 -1.72 3.20 4.32
CA ALA A 6 -1.64 4.52 3.69
C ALA A 6 -2.26 4.55 2.29
N VAL A 7 -2.02 3.53 1.45
CA VAL A 7 -2.65 3.43 0.12
C VAL A 7 -4.16 3.19 0.24
N LEU A 8 -4.60 2.38 1.21
CA LEU A 8 -6.02 2.24 1.51
C LEU A 8 -6.63 3.59 1.90
N ALA A 9 -5.95 4.37 2.76
CA ALA A 9 -6.41 5.69 3.14
C ALA A 9 -6.54 6.62 1.92
N GLU A 10 -5.57 6.60 0.99
CA GLU A 10 -5.67 7.32 -0.29
C GLU A 10 -6.96 6.93 -1.05
N TYR A 11 -7.29 5.65 -1.14
CA TYR A 11 -8.54 5.18 -1.78
C TYR A 11 -9.80 5.68 -1.04
N LEU A 12 -9.84 5.49 0.28
CA LEU A 12 -11.00 5.84 1.11
C LEU A 12 -11.37 7.33 0.95
N VAL A 13 -10.37 8.21 0.89
CA VAL A 13 -10.58 9.66 0.73
C VAL A 13 -10.69 10.13 -0.72
N ASP A 14 -10.79 9.23 -1.70
CA ASP A 14 -10.86 9.56 -3.14
C ASP A 14 -9.57 10.17 -3.72
N GLY A 15 -8.43 9.93 -3.08
CA GLY A 15 -7.12 10.42 -3.51
C GLY A 15 -6.32 9.43 -4.36
N LEU A 16 -6.72 8.15 -4.43
CA LEU A 16 -6.03 7.13 -5.21
C LEU A 16 -6.38 7.23 -6.70
N THR A 17 -5.59 7.98 -7.45
CA THR A 17 -5.77 8.13 -8.90
C THR A 17 -5.16 6.97 -9.71
N ILE A 18 -5.59 6.79 -10.97
CA ILE A 18 -4.99 5.85 -11.92
C ILE A 18 -3.48 6.07 -12.07
N ASN A 19 -3.05 7.33 -12.19
CA ASN A 19 -1.63 7.66 -12.29
C ASN A 19 -0.86 7.29 -11.02
N ARG A 20 -1.47 7.51 -9.84
CA ARG A 20 -0.88 7.11 -8.56
C ARG A 20 -0.69 5.60 -8.47
N MET A 21 -1.73 4.82 -8.80
CA MET A 21 -1.67 3.36 -8.85
C MET A 21 -0.62 2.87 -9.84
N ARG A 22 -0.56 3.47 -11.04
CA ARG A 22 0.44 3.17 -12.06
C ARG A 22 1.86 3.38 -11.53
N ILE A 23 2.13 4.47 -10.81
CA ILE A 23 3.45 4.72 -10.21
C ILE A 23 3.80 3.66 -9.15
N LEU A 24 2.85 3.27 -8.29
CA LEU A 24 3.07 2.20 -7.31
C LEU A 24 3.41 0.87 -7.99
N ALA A 25 2.67 0.49 -9.03
CA ALA A 25 2.95 -0.70 -9.83
C ALA A 25 4.31 -0.63 -10.53
N GLY A 26 4.68 0.53 -11.09
CA GLY A 26 5.99 0.76 -11.70
C GLY A 26 7.14 0.57 -10.71
N ARG A 27 6.96 0.96 -9.45
CA ARG A 27 7.95 0.72 -8.39
C ARG A 27 8.12 -0.76 -8.05
N VAL A 28 7.03 -1.53 -8.00
CA VAL A 28 7.10 -3.00 -7.82
C VAL A 28 7.87 -3.65 -8.97
N VAL A 29 7.59 -3.23 -10.21
CA VAL A 29 8.32 -3.70 -11.40
C VAL A 29 9.81 -3.37 -11.30
N ALA A 30 10.17 -2.14 -10.94
CA ALA A 30 11.55 -1.71 -10.83
C ALA A 30 12.29 -2.41 -9.67
N ALA A 31 11.62 -2.62 -8.54
CA ALA A 31 12.15 -3.42 -7.42
C ALA A 31 12.42 -4.87 -7.84
N LYS A 32 11.52 -5.49 -8.62
CA LYS A 32 11.74 -6.82 -9.19
C LYS A 32 12.92 -6.85 -10.17
N SER A 33 13.10 -5.78 -10.94
CA SER A 33 14.20 -5.64 -11.91
C SER A 33 15.56 -5.67 -11.22
N ILE A 34 15.77 -4.83 -10.20
CA ILE A 34 17.05 -4.78 -9.46
C ILE A 34 17.32 -6.08 -8.69
N VAL A 35 16.28 -6.73 -8.13
CA VAL A 35 16.42 -8.05 -7.46
C VAL A 35 16.90 -9.13 -8.43
N LYS A 36 16.57 -9.00 -9.72
CA LYS A 36 17.05 -9.90 -10.78
C LYS A 36 18.45 -9.54 -11.30
N GLY A 37 19.13 -8.57 -10.68
CA GLY A 37 20.47 -8.17 -11.06
C GLY A 37 20.53 -7.14 -12.20
N ALA A 38 19.39 -6.57 -12.61
CA ALA A 38 19.39 -5.55 -13.64
C ALA A 38 20.10 -4.27 -13.16
N ASP A 39 20.79 -3.58 -14.07
CA ASP A 39 21.37 -2.28 -13.79
C ASP A 39 20.35 -1.13 -13.91
N PHE A 40 20.80 0.09 -13.61
CA PHE A 40 19.96 1.29 -13.65
C PHE A 40 19.36 1.53 -15.05
N ILE A 41 20.17 1.39 -16.10
CA ILE A 41 19.78 1.70 -17.47
C ILE A 41 18.78 0.67 -17.98
N GLU A 42 19.01 -0.62 -17.67
CA GLU A 42 18.08 -1.71 -17.97
C GLU A 42 16.71 -1.47 -17.32
N THR A 43 16.67 -1.13 -16.02
CA THR A 43 15.42 -0.84 -15.31
C THR A 43 14.73 0.43 -15.85
N PHE A 44 15.48 1.48 -16.14
CA PHE A 44 14.94 2.69 -16.76
C PHE A 44 14.29 2.40 -18.12
N ASN A 45 14.99 1.64 -18.97
CA ASN A 45 14.49 1.24 -20.28
C ASN A 45 13.28 0.30 -20.18
N LEU A 46 13.26 -0.61 -19.19
CA LEU A 46 12.10 -1.44 -18.91
C LEU A 46 10.86 -0.58 -18.63
N LEU A 47 10.96 0.42 -17.75
CA LEU A 47 9.84 1.30 -17.41
C LEU A 47 9.40 2.15 -18.61
N ARG A 48 10.35 2.72 -19.34
CA ARG A 48 10.05 3.62 -20.47
C ARG A 48 9.54 2.86 -21.70
N LEU A 49 10.24 1.82 -22.12
CA LEU A 49 9.99 1.16 -23.41
C LEU A 49 8.87 0.13 -23.31
N LYS A 50 8.85 -0.69 -22.25
CA LYS A 50 7.83 -1.72 -22.06
C LYS A 50 6.58 -1.17 -21.39
N TYR A 51 6.73 -0.49 -20.25
CA TYR A 51 5.61 0.02 -19.46
C TYR A 51 5.20 1.46 -19.80
N LYS A 52 5.79 2.06 -20.84
CA LYS A 52 5.40 3.36 -21.42
C LYS A 52 5.31 4.51 -20.41
N PHE A 53 6.14 4.50 -19.37
CA PHE A 53 6.30 5.67 -18.52
C PHE A 53 6.99 6.80 -19.29
N SER A 54 6.65 8.06 -18.97
CA SER A 54 7.42 9.21 -19.47
C SER A 54 8.88 9.11 -19.02
N LYS A 55 9.79 9.75 -19.76
CA LYS A 55 11.23 9.77 -19.41
C LYS A 55 11.45 10.23 -17.97
N SER A 56 10.77 11.31 -17.56
CA SER A 56 10.87 11.86 -16.20
C SER A 56 10.39 10.85 -15.15
N THR A 57 9.19 10.28 -15.31
CA THR A 57 8.62 9.34 -14.34
C THR A 57 9.44 8.05 -14.26
N ALA A 58 9.86 7.50 -15.39
CA ALA A 58 10.72 6.32 -15.44
C ALA A 58 12.05 6.57 -14.70
N TYR A 59 12.68 7.73 -14.92
CA TYR A 59 13.89 8.13 -14.22
C TYR A 59 13.67 8.24 -12.71
N TYR A 60 12.61 8.94 -12.27
CA TYR A 60 12.32 9.11 -10.84
C TYR A 60 12.05 7.79 -10.12
N ILE A 61 11.31 6.86 -10.75
CA ILE A 61 11.08 5.52 -10.19
C ILE A 61 12.40 4.76 -10.09
N THR A 62 13.19 4.73 -11.17
CA THR A 62 14.48 4.01 -11.20
C THR A 62 15.44 4.58 -10.15
N MET A 63 15.64 5.90 -10.12
CA MET A 63 16.47 6.56 -9.10
C MET A 63 16.01 6.27 -7.68
N ARG A 64 14.69 6.18 -7.45
CA ARG A 64 14.16 5.84 -6.12
C ARG A 64 14.50 4.43 -5.68
N ILE A 65 14.52 3.46 -6.60
CA ILE A 65 14.89 2.08 -6.31
C ILE A 65 16.40 1.91 -6.15
N TYR A 66 17.22 2.55 -6.98
CA TYR A 66 18.67 2.34 -6.98
C TYR A 66 19.43 3.19 -5.95
N ARG A 67 18.83 4.25 -5.40
CA ARG A 67 19.49 5.06 -4.36
C ARG A 67 19.86 4.17 -3.17
N GLY A 68 21.04 4.40 -2.58
CA GLY A 68 21.50 3.63 -1.41
C GLY A 68 21.75 2.14 -1.67
N GLY A 69 22.03 1.73 -2.92
CA GLY A 69 22.43 0.36 -3.24
C GLY A 69 21.28 -0.62 -3.52
N GLY A 70 20.03 -0.16 -3.58
CA GLY A 70 18.87 -0.99 -3.90
C GLY A 70 17.83 -1.04 -2.79
N LEU A 71 16.98 -0.03 -2.71
CA LEU A 71 15.86 0.06 -1.77
C LEU A 71 14.60 -0.57 -2.38
N THR A 72 14.42 -1.87 -2.17
CA THR A 72 13.23 -2.62 -2.60
C THR A 72 12.00 -2.38 -1.72
N LYS A 73 12.10 -1.51 -0.70
CA LYS A 73 11.00 -1.17 0.20
C LYS A 73 9.74 -0.68 -0.52
N ASP A 74 9.89 -0.09 -1.71
CA ASP A 74 8.72 0.37 -2.46
C ASP A 74 7.86 -0.80 -3.02
N ALA A 75 8.35 -2.04 -3.00
CA ALA A 75 7.55 -3.21 -3.34
C ALA A 75 6.47 -3.51 -2.30
N VAL A 76 6.65 -3.05 -1.05
CA VAL A 76 5.75 -3.38 0.08
C VAL A 76 4.43 -2.60 0.06
N TYR A 77 4.29 -1.57 -0.79
CA TYR A 77 3.07 -0.77 -0.88
C TYR A 77 1.89 -1.60 -1.39
N LEU A 78 2.02 -2.20 -2.59
CA LEU A 78 0.94 -2.99 -3.19
C LEU A 78 0.71 -4.31 -2.45
N ALA A 79 1.78 -5.00 -2.03
CA ALA A 79 1.65 -6.19 -1.20
C ALA A 79 0.97 -5.86 0.14
N GLY A 80 1.36 -4.74 0.77
CA GLY A 80 0.75 -4.27 2.00
C GLY A 80 -0.72 -3.90 1.82
N LEU A 81 -1.09 -3.27 0.70
CA LEU A 81 -2.48 -2.96 0.38
C LEU A 81 -3.32 -4.24 0.27
N LEU A 82 -2.83 -5.24 -0.48
CA LEU A 82 -3.51 -6.54 -0.60
C LEU A 82 -3.74 -7.17 0.77
N HIS A 83 -2.72 -7.25 1.62
CA HIS A 83 -2.87 -7.81 2.97
C HIS A 83 -3.90 -7.06 3.83
N VAL A 84 -3.98 -5.73 3.69
CA VAL A 84 -4.99 -4.93 4.41
C VAL A 84 -6.39 -5.19 3.86
N MET A 85 -6.54 -5.30 2.55
CA MET A 85 -7.84 -5.61 1.92
C MET A 85 -8.32 -6.99 2.32
N ASP A 86 -7.46 -8.01 2.26
CA ASP A 86 -7.77 -9.38 2.68
C ASP A 86 -8.18 -9.42 4.16
N TYR A 87 -7.39 -8.79 5.04
CA TYR A 87 -7.72 -8.68 6.46
C TYR A 87 -9.10 -8.04 6.71
N LEU A 88 -9.44 -6.97 5.99
CA LEU A 88 -10.74 -6.30 6.16
C LEU A 88 -11.90 -7.10 5.59
N LYS A 89 -11.68 -7.80 4.48
CA LYS A 89 -12.63 -8.74 3.87
C LYS A 89 -12.95 -9.90 4.81
N ASP A 90 -11.96 -10.40 5.53
CA ASP A 90 -12.11 -11.48 6.49
C ASP A 90 -12.70 -11.02 7.85
N GLY A 91 -13.25 -9.80 7.92
CA GLY A 91 -13.91 -9.28 9.11
C GLY A 91 -13.00 -8.56 10.10
N GLY A 92 -11.73 -8.36 9.75
CA GLY A 92 -10.74 -7.71 10.60
C GLY A 92 -11.15 -6.30 11.06
N ASN A 93 -10.76 -5.94 12.29
CA ASN A 93 -11.00 -4.62 12.85
C ASN A 93 -9.99 -3.59 12.30
N LEU A 94 -10.48 -2.55 11.62
CA LEU A 94 -9.65 -1.49 11.05
C LEU A 94 -8.90 -0.71 12.14
N ASP A 95 -9.54 -0.48 13.29
CA ASP A 95 -8.98 0.33 14.36
C ASP A 95 -7.70 -0.30 14.89
N THR A 96 -7.65 -1.62 15.02
CA THR A 96 -6.45 -2.37 15.42
C THR A 96 -5.23 -1.99 14.57
N LEU A 97 -5.41 -1.75 13.27
CA LEU A 97 -4.31 -1.38 12.37
C LEU A 97 -3.70 0.01 12.67
N TYR A 98 -4.41 0.84 13.45
CA TYR A 98 -3.94 2.16 13.90
C TYR A 98 -3.24 2.13 15.27
N THR A 99 -3.15 0.98 15.95
CA THR A 99 -2.50 0.86 17.28
C THR A 99 -0.98 1.06 17.26
N GLY A 100 -0.36 1.01 16.08
CA GLY A 100 1.06 1.33 15.93
C GLY A 100 1.71 0.63 14.74
N LYS A 101 3.04 0.54 14.75
CA LYS A 101 3.81 -0.09 13.68
C LYS A 101 4.08 -1.56 14.00
N PHE A 102 3.34 -2.45 13.36
CA PHE A 102 3.51 -3.90 13.47
C PHE A 102 3.21 -4.60 12.13
N ASN A 103 3.43 -5.91 12.06
CA ASN A 103 3.09 -6.75 10.89
C ASN A 103 1.67 -7.32 11.06
N ILE A 104 0.94 -7.58 9.97
CA ILE A 104 -0.43 -8.10 10.01
C ILE A 104 -0.53 -9.41 10.82
N ASN A 105 0.50 -10.24 10.80
CA ASN A 105 0.56 -11.49 11.58
C ASN A 105 0.60 -11.27 13.10
N HIS A 106 0.78 -10.03 13.56
CA HIS A 106 0.72 -9.67 14.98
C HIS A 106 -0.63 -9.05 15.38
N VAL A 107 -1.65 -9.06 14.52
CA VAL A 107 -2.97 -8.50 14.87
C VAL A 107 -3.53 -9.16 16.12
N GLU A 108 -3.53 -10.49 16.21
CA GLU A 108 -4.09 -11.23 17.34
C GLU A 108 -3.48 -10.82 18.69
N ILE A 109 -2.14 -10.74 18.76
CA ILE A 109 -1.44 -10.31 19.97
C ILE A 109 -1.72 -8.82 20.29
N ILE A 110 -1.88 -7.96 19.28
CA ILE A 110 -2.24 -6.56 19.51
C ILE A 110 -3.65 -6.43 20.07
N GLU A 111 -4.62 -7.19 19.55
CA GLU A 111 -6.00 -7.20 20.06
C GLU A 111 -6.06 -7.74 21.49
N GLU A 112 -5.30 -8.79 21.79
CA GLU A 112 -5.17 -9.31 23.14
C GLU A 112 -4.61 -8.24 24.11
N LEU A 113 -3.55 -7.54 23.71
CA LEU A 113 -2.94 -6.51 24.54
C LEU A 113 -3.86 -5.28 24.73
N LEU A 114 -4.68 -4.94 23.75
CA LEU A 114 -5.74 -3.93 23.88
C LEU A 114 -6.83 -4.39 24.86
N HIS A 115 -7.28 -5.65 24.74
CA HIS A 115 -8.28 -6.24 25.64
C HIS A 115 -7.79 -6.26 27.09
N ARG A 116 -6.54 -6.64 27.32
CA ARG A 116 -5.88 -6.61 28.65
C ARG A 116 -5.54 -5.21 29.15
N ARG A 117 -5.82 -4.16 28.37
CA ARG A 117 -5.49 -2.75 28.67
C ARG A 117 -4.00 -2.49 28.89
N VAL A 118 -3.13 -3.34 28.33
CA VAL A 118 -1.68 -3.11 28.28
C VAL A 118 -1.38 -2.04 27.23
N LEU A 119 -2.06 -2.11 26.09
CA LEU A 119 -2.06 -1.06 25.07
C LEU A 119 -3.28 -0.15 25.25
N ARG A 120 -3.11 1.11 24.84
CA ARG A 120 -4.20 2.08 24.77
C ARG A 120 -4.91 1.95 23.41
N PRO A 121 -6.24 2.15 23.35
CA PRO A 121 -6.95 2.25 22.09
C PRO A 121 -6.31 3.31 21.16
N PRO A 122 -6.25 3.05 19.85
CA PRO A 122 -5.67 4.00 18.92
C PRO A 122 -6.54 5.24 18.73
N THR A 123 -5.88 6.36 18.44
CA THR A 123 -6.58 7.52 17.88
C THR A 123 -6.69 7.32 16.37
N THR A 124 -7.91 7.12 15.89
CA THR A 124 -8.18 6.90 14.46
C THR A 124 -8.25 8.22 13.68
N PRO A 125 -7.89 8.24 12.39
CA PRO A 125 -8.03 9.44 11.57
C PRO A 125 -9.48 9.91 11.41
N ARG A 126 -9.72 11.21 11.59
CA ARG A 126 -11.06 11.84 11.50
C ARG A 126 -11.77 11.60 10.15
N PHE A 127 -11.04 11.33 9.06
CA PHE A 127 -11.68 11.08 7.78
C PHE A 127 -12.55 9.80 7.78
N LEU A 128 -12.29 8.84 8.68
CA LEU A 128 -13.07 7.61 8.82
C LEU A 128 -14.53 7.85 9.26
N GLU A 129 -14.81 9.00 9.86
CA GLU A 129 -16.16 9.38 10.28
C GLU A 129 -17.06 9.77 9.10
N ARG A 130 -16.49 10.15 7.95
CA ARG A 130 -17.22 10.65 6.78
C ARG A 130 -18.05 9.54 6.14
N THR A 131 -19.32 9.83 5.82
CA THR A 131 -20.26 8.87 5.20
C THR A 131 -19.70 8.21 3.94
N LYS A 132 -19.11 9.00 3.02
CA LYS A 132 -18.49 8.47 1.79
C LYS A 132 -17.33 7.51 2.07
N VAL A 133 -16.55 7.77 3.12
CA VAL A 133 -15.43 6.90 3.51
C VAL A 133 -15.96 5.58 4.06
N LYS A 134 -16.99 5.61 4.91
CA LYS A 134 -17.64 4.39 5.42
C LYS A 134 -18.20 3.52 4.29
N GLN A 135 -18.82 4.14 3.27
CA GLN A 135 -19.31 3.43 2.09
C GLN A 135 -18.18 2.75 1.30
N ARG A 136 -17.06 3.45 1.06
CA ARG A 136 -15.89 2.86 0.38
C ARG A 136 -15.23 1.76 1.20
N LEU A 137 -15.15 1.94 2.53
CA LEU A 137 -14.63 0.91 3.42
C LEU A 137 -15.51 -0.35 3.37
N GLN A 138 -16.84 -0.18 3.32
CA GLN A 138 -17.75 -1.32 3.18
C GLN A 138 -17.48 -2.11 1.89
N LYS A 139 -17.30 -1.43 0.75
CA LYS A 139 -16.93 -2.11 -0.51
C LYS A 139 -15.67 -2.96 -0.36
N VAL A 140 -14.65 -2.45 0.34
CA VAL A 140 -13.41 -3.22 0.60
C VAL A 140 -13.71 -4.47 1.44
N ARG A 141 -14.56 -4.35 2.46
CA ARG A 141 -15.02 -5.50 3.27
C ARG A 141 -15.84 -6.50 2.46
N ASP A 142 -16.59 -6.05 1.48
CA ASP A 142 -17.39 -6.90 0.58
C ASP A 142 -16.52 -7.65 -0.45
N GLY A 143 -15.19 -7.45 -0.44
CA GLY A 143 -14.25 -8.18 -1.29
C GLY A 143 -13.92 -7.50 -2.62
N LEU A 144 -14.02 -6.17 -2.68
CA LEU A 144 -13.59 -5.36 -3.82
C LEU A 144 -12.19 -5.77 -4.31
N HIS A 145 -12.05 -6.06 -5.61
CA HIS A 145 -10.78 -6.42 -6.19
C HIS A 145 -9.87 -5.19 -6.35
N ILE A 146 -8.55 -5.39 -6.31
CA ILE A 146 -7.56 -4.29 -6.39
C ILE A 146 -7.70 -3.44 -7.67
N THR A 147 -8.16 -4.03 -8.77
CA THR A 147 -8.40 -3.30 -10.03
C THR A 147 -9.61 -2.38 -9.94
N GLU A 148 -10.56 -2.69 -9.07
CA GLU A 148 -11.79 -1.92 -8.91
C GLU A 148 -11.60 -0.66 -8.03
N LEU A 149 -10.42 -0.48 -7.44
CA LEU A 149 -10.04 0.74 -6.72
C LEU A 149 -9.89 1.98 -7.64
N LEU A 150 -9.95 1.78 -8.96
CA LEU A 150 -9.71 2.80 -9.98
C LEU A 150 -10.99 3.37 -10.61
N HIS A 151 -12.15 3.07 -10.02
CA HIS A 151 -13.48 3.40 -10.55
C HIS A 151 -14.22 4.45 -9.70
#